data_AF-A0A2N2MNU7-F1
#
_entry.id   AF-A0A2N2MNU7-F1
#
_cell.length_a   1.000
_cell.length_b   1.000
_cell.length_c   1.000
_cell.angle_alpha   90.00
_cell.angle_beta   90.00
_cell.angle_gamma   90.00
#
_symmetry.space_group_name_H-M   'P 1'
#
loop_
_entity.id
_entity.type
_entity.pdbx_description
1 polymer ?
#
loop_
_entity_poly.entity_id
_entity_poly.type
_entity_poly.pdbx_seq_one_letter_code
_entity_poly.pdbx_strand_id
1 'polypeptide(L)' 'VINRNEQAKAVKMDRFKECTNGYTSVLDVLYGRILTISSELNIPARTAGIYELKK' A
#
# COMPACT_ATOMS: atom_id res chain seq x y z
N VAL A 1 0.96 -5.19 -3.87
CA VAL A 1 1.88 -5.59 -2.76
C VAL A 1 1.40 -6.92 -2.20
N ILE A 2 2.31 -7.82 -1.80
CA ILE A 2 1.93 -9.12 -1.20
C ILE A 2 2.73 -9.33 0.08
N ASN A 3 2.04 -9.62 1.19
CA ASN A 3 2.63 -10.11 2.43
C ASN A 3 2.34 -11.60 2.61
N ARG A 4 3.33 -12.45 2.32
CA ARG A 4 3.23 -13.91 2.53
C ARG A 4 3.64 -14.38 3.93
N ASN A 5 3.85 -13.46 4.87
CA ASN A 5 4.29 -13.79 6.24
C ASN A 5 3.08 -14.04 7.15
N GLU A 6 3.31 -14.73 8.27
CA GLU A 6 2.33 -14.96 9.34
C GLU A 6 2.02 -13.72 10.18
N GLN A 7 2.77 -12.64 9.98
CA GLN A 7 2.64 -11.41 10.75
C GLN A 7 2.43 -10.22 9.81
N ALA A 8 1.79 -9.18 10.32
CA ALA A 8 1.69 -7.91 9.63
C ALA A 8 3.09 -7.33 9.38
N LYS A 9 3.27 -6.64 8.25
CA LYS A 9 4.52 -5.97 7.92
C LYS A 9 4.26 -4.55 7.46
N ALA A 10 5.00 -3.61 8.05
CA ALA A 10 5.11 -2.26 7.56
C ALA A 10 6.11 -2.22 6.38
N VAL A 11 5.72 -1.56 5.30
CA VAL A 11 6.56 -1.33 4.14
C VAL A 11 6.72 0.18 3.97
N LYS A 12 7.97 0.65 3.97
CA LYS A 12 8.28 2.06 3.75
C LYS A 12 7.93 2.46 2.31
N MET A 13 7.05 3.44 2.16
CA MET A 13 6.56 3.90 0.86
C MET A 13 7.62 4.67 0.07
N ASP A 14 8.62 5.24 0.75
CA ASP A 14 9.75 5.93 0.10
C ASP A 14 10.52 5.02 -0.88
N ARG A 15 10.53 3.70 -0.63
CA ARG A 15 11.10 2.70 -1.55
C ARG A 15 10.42 2.69 -2.93
N PHE A 16 9.18 3.18 -3.02
CA PHE A 16 8.38 3.20 -4.25
C PHE A 16 8.13 4.61 -4.75
N LYS A 17 8.89 5.61 -4.28
CA LYS A 17 8.67 7.03 -4.58
C LYS A 17 8.65 7.32 -6.07
N GLU A 18 9.46 6.62 -6.87
CA GLU A 18 9.46 6.75 -8.34
C GLU A 18 8.11 6.41 -8.97
N CYS A 19 7.36 5.48 -8.37
CA CYS A 19 6.02 5.10 -8.81
C CYS A 19 4.91 5.93 -8.16
N THR A 20 5.13 6.41 -6.94
CA THR A 20 4.10 7.09 -6.13
C THR A 20 4.23 8.61 -6.10
N ASN A 21 5.22 9.18 -6.79
CA ASN A 21 5.45 10.63 -6.81
C ASN A 21 4.23 11.38 -7.39
N GLY A 22 3.77 12.41 -6.68
CA GLY A 22 2.61 13.22 -7.08
C GLY A 22 1.24 12.57 -6.85
N TYR A 23 1.19 11.39 -6.20
CA TYR A 23 -0.05 10.79 -5.74
C TYR A 23 -0.21 11.01 -4.23
N THR A 24 -1.44 11.25 -3.79
CA THR A 24 -1.74 11.52 -2.38
C THR A 24 -2.42 10.34 -1.69
N SER A 25 -3.07 9.48 -2.46
CA SER A 25 -3.83 8.34 -1.94
C SER A 25 -3.81 7.16 -2.90
N VAL A 26 -4.22 6.01 -2.38
CA VAL A 26 -4.39 4.78 -3.14
C VAL A 26 -5.75 4.15 -2.82
N LEU A 27 -6.40 3.59 -3.83
CA LEU A 27 -7.56 2.72 -3.66
C LEU A 27 -7.10 1.27 -3.59
N ASP A 28 -7.39 0.59 -2.50
CA ASP A 28 -7.27 -0.86 -2.40
C ASP A 28 -8.43 -1.51 -3.16
N VAL A 29 -8.15 -1.97 -4.38
CA VAL A 29 -9.16 -2.47 -5.33
C VAL A 29 -9.86 -3.73 -4.80
N LEU A 30 -9.17 -4.51 -3.95
CA LEU A 30 -9.72 -5.75 -3.41
C LEU A 30 -10.73 -5.52 -2.28
N TYR A 31 -10.57 -4.42 -1.54
CA TYR A 31 -11.39 -4.13 -0.35
C TYR A 31 -12.18 -2.82 -0.45
N GLY A 32 -12.04 -2.08 -1.55
CA GLY A 32 -12.77 -0.84 -1.82
C GLY A 32 -12.41 0.34 -0.89
N ARG A 33 -11.28 0.26 -0.17
CA ARG A 33 -10.88 1.30 0.81
C ARG A 33 -9.84 2.24 0.22
N ILE A 34 -9.97 3.52 0.53
CA ILE A 34 -8.97 4.54 0.18
C ILE A 34 -7.98 4.67 1.35
N LEU A 35 -6.69 4.67 1.02
CA LEU A 35 -5.58 4.82 1.97
C LEU A 35 -4.75 6.04 1.54
N THR A 36 -4.44 6.93 2.47
CA THR A 36 -3.50 8.03 2.21
C THR A 36 -2.09 7.47 2.03
N ILE A 37 -1.33 8.01 1.08
CA ILE A 37 0.09 7.68 0.93
C ILE A 37 0.84 8.33 2.09
N SER A 38 1.09 7.54 3.13
CA SER A 38 1.93 7.87 4.27
C SER A 38 3.37 7.39 4.05
N SER A 39 4.26 7.63 5.02
CA SER A 39 5.63 7.11 5.00
C SER A 39 5.70 5.58 5.04
N GLU A 40 4.69 4.91 5.61
CA GLU A 40 4.64 3.47 5.80
C GLU A 40 3.25 2.89 5.55
N LEU A 41 3.18 1.80 4.78
CA LEU A 41 1.97 1.04 4.54
C LEU A 41 2.02 -0.27 5.34
N ASN A 42 1.07 -0.46 6.25
CA ASN A 42 0.95 -1.70 7.02
C ASN A 42 0.12 -2.73 6.25
N ILE A 43 0.74 -3.85 5.89
CA ILE A 43 0.10 -4.95 5.18
C ILE A 43 -0.17 -6.08 6.17
N PRO A 44 -1.45 -6.46 6.41
CA PRO A 44 -1.79 -7.58 7.29
C PRO A 44 -1.13 -8.89 6.87
N ALA A 45 -1.05 -9.84 7.80
CA ALA A 45 -0.54 -11.19 7.54
C ALA A 45 -1.28 -11.85 6.37
N ARG A 46 -0.57 -12.67 5.59
CA ARG A 46 -1.14 -13.48 4.49
C ARG A 46 -2.05 -12.73 3.51
N THR A 47 -1.77 -11.44 3.27
CA THR A 47 -2.63 -10.57 2.46
C THR A 47 -1.95 -10.15 1.17
N ALA A 48 -2.72 -10.07 0.09
CA ALA A 48 -2.35 -9.35 -1.13
C ALA A 48 -3.19 -8.08 -1.24
N GLY A 49 -2.58 -6.99 -1.69
CA GLY A 49 -3.24 -5.72 -1.98
C GLY A 49 -2.93 -5.28 -3.41
N ILE A 50 -3.97 -4.87 -4.13
CA ILE A 50 -3.86 -4.23 -5.45
C ILE A 50 -4.27 -2.78 -5.24
N TYR A 51 -3.34 -1.86 -5.51
CA TYR A 51 -3.51 -0.45 -5.21
C TYR A 51 -3.55 0.36 -6.50
N GLU A 52 -4.66 1.04 -6.74
CA GLU A 52 -4.76 2.04 -7.81
C GLU A 52 -4.36 3.40 -7.23
N LEU A 53 -3.39 4.06 -7.86
CA LEU A 53 -2.90 5.36 -7.40
C LEU A 53 -3.89 6.47 -7.75
N LYS A 54 -4.18 7.34 -6.79
CA LYS A 54 -5.08 8.49 -6.93
C LYS A 54 -4.33 9.78 -6.63
N LYS A 55 -4.50 10.76 -7.51
CA LYS A 55 -3.93 12.10 -7.34
C LYS A 55 -4.72 12.85 -6.28
#